data_AF-A0A2S6GGU6-F1
#
_entry.id   AF-A0A2S6GGU6-F1
#
_cell.length_a   1.000
_cell.length_b   1.000
_cell.length_c   1.000
_cell.angle_alpha   90.00
_cell.angle_beta   90.00
_cell.angle_gamma   90.00
#
_symmetry.space_group_name_H-M   'P 1'
#
loop_
_entity.id
_entity.type
_entity.pdbx_description
1 polymer ?
#
loop_
_entity_poly.entity_id
_entity_poly.type
_entity_poly.pdbx_seq_one_letter_code
_entity_poly.pdbx_strand_id
1 'polypeptide(L)'
;MLTRYASQGLSVVDCPVVIATKPVPIGLLVVSSDERSWIELIMGDTAWSSEDEVVYEKQNQFGYFPNVGAAPAEILADSAGTAMGLIFRVTAQNPDRQSLNPGKANASRLFTLGFRKSGVCFLGITQDNSEARRLMESSTSCLRLLKSHSLY
;
A
#
# COMPACT_ATOMS: atom_id res chain seq x y z
N MET A 1 -5.20 -17.59 5.18
CA MET A 1 -4.98 -16.42 4.30
C MET A 1 -4.88 -16.80 2.82
N LEU A 2 -3.89 -17.60 2.40
CA LEU A 2 -3.73 -18.05 1.00
C LEU A 2 -4.99 -18.73 0.42
N THR A 3 -5.72 -19.51 1.24
CA THR A 3 -6.97 -20.18 0.85
C THR A 3 -8.11 -19.22 0.49
N ARG A 4 -8.20 -18.05 1.14
CA ARG A 4 -9.24 -17.04 0.87
C ARG A 4 -8.99 -16.29 -0.44
N TYR A 5 -7.73 -16.01 -0.76
CA TYR A 5 -7.37 -15.34 -2.01
C TYR A 5 -7.43 -16.32 -3.19
N ALA A 6 -6.99 -17.55 -2.99
CA ALA A 6 -7.08 -18.60 -3.99
C ALA A 6 -8.53 -18.90 -4.41
N SER A 7 -9.49 -18.92 -3.47
CA SER A 7 -10.91 -19.12 -3.80
C SER A 7 -11.54 -17.96 -4.60
N GLN A 8 -10.88 -16.80 -4.64
CA GLN A 8 -11.28 -15.62 -5.42
C GLN A 8 -10.48 -15.48 -6.73
N GLY A 9 -9.63 -16.45 -7.06
CA GLY A 9 -8.75 -16.38 -8.23
C GLY A 9 -7.64 -15.32 -8.11
N LEU A 10 -7.32 -14.89 -6.89
CA LEU A 10 -6.29 -13.89 -6.63
C LEU A 10 -4.93 -14.55 -6.39
N SER A 11 -3.90 -13.95 -6.95
CA SER A 11 -2.51 -14.31 -6.70
C SER A 11 -1.96 -13.55 -5.50
N VAL A 12 -1.06 -14.19 -4.74
CA VAL A 12 -0.48 -13.63 -3.53
C VAL A 12 1.01 -13.93 -3.54
N VAL A 13 1.83 -12.89 -3.36
CA VAL A 13 3.28 -13.02 -3.24
C VAL A 13 3.78 -12.16 -2.08
N ASP A 14 4.88 -12.57 -1.45
CA ASP A 14 5.52 -11.74 -0.43
C ASP A 14 6.01 -10.43 -1.05
N CYS A 15 5.71 -9.32 -0.39
CA CYS A 15 6.22 -8.02 -0.78
C CYS A 15 7.59 -7.81 -0.13
N PRO A 16 8.66 -7.56 -0.92
CA PRO A 16 9.96 -7.26 -0.35
C PRO A 16 9.91 -5.95 0.41
N VAL A 17 10.41 -5.95 1.65
CA VAL A 17 10.39 -4.79 2.54
C VAL A 17 11.81 -4.32 2.80
N VAL A 18 12.03 -3.02 2.66
CA VAL A 18 13.22 -2.37 3.22
C VAL A 18 12.88 -1.94 4.64
N ILE A 19 13.33 -2.72 5.62
CA ILE A 19 13.12 -2.43 7.05
C ILE A 19 14.32 -1.64 7.57
N ALA A 20 14.07 -0.44 8.09
CA ALA A 20 15.13 0.41 8.64
C ALA A 20 15.56 0.05 10.07
N THR A 21 14.78 -0.72 10.83
CA THR A 21 15.02 -1.00 12.26
C THR A 21 14.46 -2.36 12.74
N LYS A 22 14.55 -2.64 14.05
CA LYS A 22 14.21 -3.93 14.71
C LYS A 22 12.92 -4.60 14.20
N PRO A 23 12.87 -5.93 14.14
CA PRO A 23 11.74 -6.66 13.55
C PRO A 23 10.51 -6.54 14.44
N VAL A 24 9.58 -5.67 14.06
CA VAL A 24 8.16 -5.94 14.30
C VAL A 24 7.78 -7.04 13.31
N PRO A 25 7.07 -8.11 13.71
CA PRO A 25 6.63 -9.16 12.79
C PRO A 25 5.52 -8.60 11.90
N ILE A 26 5.93 -7.80 10.92
CA ILE A 26 5.09 -7.21 9.89
C ILE A 26 5.25 -8.07 8.65
N GLY A 27 4.16 -8.72 8.24
CA GLY A 27 4.08 -9.38 6.94
C GLY A 27 3.48 -8.42 5.93
N LEU A 28 4.06 -8.34 4.73
CA LEU A 28 3.47 -7.62 3.61
C LEU A 28 3.27 -8.60 2.47
N LEU A 29 2.06 -8.62 1.93
CA LEU A 29 1.74 -9.40 0.74
C LEU A 29 1.28 -8.45 -0.36
N VAL A 30 1.73 -8.71 -1.58
CA VAL A 30 1.09 -8.16 -2.77
C VAL A 30 -0.02 -9.13 -3.17
N VAL A 31 -1.27 -8.67 -3.11
CA VAL A 31 -2.42 -9.39 -3.64
C VAL A 31 -2.75 -8.81 -5.00
N SER A 32 -2.88 -9.68 -6.00
CA SER A 32 -3.13 -9.26 -7.38
C SER A 32 -4.25 -10.06 -8.01
N SER A 33 -5.13 -9.35 -8.72
CA SER A 33 -5.91 -9.92 -9.80
C SER A 33 -5.09 -9.89 -11.10
N ASP A 34 -5.71 -10.30 -12.21
CA ASP A 34 -5.21 -10.12 -13.56
C ASP A 34 -4.81 -8.67 -13.91
N GLU A 35 -5.59 -7.69 -13.45
CA GLU A 35 -5.49 -6.29 -13.87
C GLU A 35 -5.01 -5.34 -12.77
N ARG A 36 -5.10 -5.72 -11.50
CA ARG A 36 -4.87 -4.80 -10.36
C ARG A 36 -4.12 -5.49 -9.24
N SER A 37 -3.36 -4.72 -8.46
CA SER A 37 -2.75 -5.25 -7.24
C SER A 37 -2.70 -4.21 -6.12
N TRP A 38 -2.73 -4.70 -4.88
CA TRP A 38 -2.70 -3.92 -3.65
C TRP A 38 -1.87 -4.62 -2.58
N ILE A 39 -1.65 -3.93 -1.46
CA ILE A 39 -0.95 -4.48 -0.29
C ILE A 39 -1.94 -5.00 0.74
N GLU A 40 -1.68 -6.21 1.23
CA GLU A 40 -2.19 -6.70 2.52
C GLU A 40 -1.08 -6.57 3.56
N LEU A 41 -1.38 -5.88 4.65
CA LEU A 41 -0.51 -5.70 5.79
C LEU A 41 -0.93 -6.61 6.93
N ILE A 42 -0.02 -7.46 7.38
CA ILE A 42 -0.22 -8.40 8.48
C ILE A 42 0.54 -7.89 9.70
N MET A 43 -0.19 -7.73 10.81
CA MET A 43 0.39 -7.39 12.12
C MET A 43 -0.25 -8.29 13.18
N GLY A 44 0.54 -9.22 13.73
CA GLY A 44 0.02 -10.26 14.60
C GLY A 44 -1.04 -11.10 13.88
N ASP A 45 -2.23 -11.21 14.48
CA ASP A 45 -3.32 -12.06 13.97
C ASP A 45 -4.34 -11.29 13.10
N THR A 46 -4.02 -10.04 12.74
CA THR A 46 -4.90 -9.17 11.96
C THR A 46 -4.24 -8.81 10.63
N ALA A 47 -5.00 -8.94 9.54
CA ALA A 47 -4.64 -8.42 8.24
C ALA A 47 -5.45 -7.16 7.92
N TRP A 48 -4.81 -6.19 7.27
CA TRP A 48 -5.35 -4.91 6.85
C TRP A 48 -5.19 -4.75 5.35
N SER A 49 -6.29 -4.53 4.66
CA SER A 49 -6.33 -4.43 3.21
C SER A 49 -6.28 -2.99 2.73
N SER A 50 -5.42 -2.72 1.73
CA SER A 50 -5.41 -1.45 1.00
C SER A 50 -6.23 -1.50 -0.31
N GLU A 51 -7.01 -2.57 -0.54
CA GLU A 51 -7.74 -2.79 -1.79
C GLU A 51 -8.65 -1.60 -2.13
N ASP A 52 -9.48 -1.14 -1.19
CA ASP A 52 -10.39 -0.01 -1.43
C ASP A 52 -9.60 1.23 -1.84
N GLU A 53 -8.57 1.57 -1.08
CA GLU A 53 -7.74 2.76 -1.27
C GLU A 53 -7.05 2.76 -2.64
N VAL A 54 -6.58 1.59 -3.09
CA VAL A 54 -5.84 1.43 -4.35
C VAL A 54 -6.78 1.28 -5.55
N VAL A 55 -7.89 0.56 -5.38
CA VAL A 55 -8.72 0.09 -6.50
C VAL A 55 -10.04 0.85 -6.62
N TYR A 56 -10.80 1.00 -5.54
CA TYR A 56 -12.21 1.41 -5.61
C TYR A 56 -12.45 2.89 -5.29
N GLU A 57 -11.54 3.53 -4.56
CA GLU A 57 -11.70 4.88 -4.06
C GLU A 57 -11.41 5.92 -5.12
N LYS A 58 -12.46 6.53 -5.66
CA LYS A 58 -12.39 7.43 -6.84
C LYS A 58 -11.40 8.58 -6.67
N GLN A 59 -11.33 9.18 -5.48
CA GLN A 59 -10.40 10.28 -5.20
C GLN A 59 -8.92 9.86 -5.18
N ASN A 60 -8.64 8.55 -5.08
CA ASN A 60 -7.28 8.01 -5.11
C ASN A 60 -6.86 7.55 -6.51
N GLN A 61 -7.79 7.50 -7.48
CA GLN A 61 -7.52 7.03 -8.84
C GLN A 61 -6.78 8.09 -9.66
N PHE A 62 -5.63 7.72 -10.21
CA PHE A 62 -4.79 8.59 -11.04
C PHE A 62 -4.43 7.96 -12.40
N GLY A 63 -5.05 6.83 -12.71
CA GLY A 63 -4.87 6.08 -13.95
C GLY A 63 -5.65 4.77 -13.95
N TYR A 64 -5.48 4.00 -15.02
CA TYR A 64 -6.10 2.68 -15.17
C TYR A 64 -5.19 1.57 -14.64
N PHE A 65 -5.80 0.47 -14.20
CA PHE A 65 -5.09 -0.76 -13.81
C PHE A 65 -4.02 -0.52 -12.73
N PRO A 66 -4.39 -0.02 -11.54
CA PRO A 66 -3.44 0.28 -10.47
C PRO A 66 -2.72 -0.99 -10.02
N ASN A 67 -1.39 -0.92 -9.95
CA ASN A 67 -0.54 -2.05 -9.63
C ASN A 67 0.63 -1.62 -8.73
N VAL A 68 0.82 -2.32 -7.62
CA VAL A 68 1.94 -2.12 -6.69
C VAL A 68 3.28 -2.56 -7.31
N GLY A 69 3.24 -3.51 -8.25
CA GLY A 69 4.43 -4.06 -8.91
C GLY A 69 5.38 -4.77 -7.95
N ALA A 70 6.62 -4.98 -8.41
CA ALA A 70 7.69 -5.58 -7.60
C ALA A 70 8.52 -4.52 -6.82
N ALA A 71 8.06 -3.27 -6.76
CA ALA A 71 8.77 -2.21 -6.05
C ALA A 71 8.74 -2.49 -4.54
N PRO A 72 9.88 -2.37 -3.84
CA PRO A 72 9.90 -2.61 -2.40
C PRO A 72 9.06 -1.56 -1.67
N ALA A 73 8.39 -2.01 -0.62
CA ALA A 73 7.73 -1.11 0.32
C ALA A 73 8.71 -0.66 1.41
N GLU A 74 8.53 0.55 1.92
CA GLU A 74 9.32 1.16 2.98
C GLU A 74 8.51 1.15 4.27
N ILE A 75 9.03 0.48 5.31
CA ILE A 75 8.49 0.60 6.67
C ILE A 75 9.29 1.69 7.39
N LEU A 76 8.57 2.70 7.88
CA LEU A 76 9.15 3.76 8.70
C LEU A 76 8.97 3.43 10.17
N ALA A 77 9.97 3.79 10.97
CA ALA A 77 9.97 3.62 12.41
C ALA A 77 10.35 4.91 13.14
N ASP A 78 9.89 5.04 14.38
CA ASP A 78 10.27 6.14 15.26
C ASP A 78 11.72 5.98 15.77
N SER A 79 12.18 6.95 16.57
CA SER A 79 13.52 6.91 17.17
C SER A 79 13.72 5.75 18.15
N ALA A 80 12.65 5.14 18.64
CA ALA A 80 12.70 3.93 19.48
C ALA A 80 12.69 2.63 18.64
N GLY A 81 12.55 2.72 17.32
CA GLY A 81 12.48 1.59 16.40
C GLY A 81 11.08 0.97 16.32
N THR A 82 10.04 1.65 16.82
CA THR A 82 8.65 1.22 16.69
C THR A 82 8.14 1.56 15.29
N ALA A 83 7.59 0.58 14.58
CA ALA A 83 7.03 0.82 13.26
C ALA A 83 5.87 1.85 13.33
N MET A 84 5.99 2.91 12.53
CA MET A 84 5.03 4.01 12.45
C MET A 84 4.11 3.91 11.26
N GLY A 85 4.51 3.19 10.22
CA GLY A 85 3.71 3.02 9.03
C GLY A 85 4.45 2.42 7.84
N LEU A 86 3.72 2.32 6.73
CA LEU A 86 4.15 1.79 5.45
C LEU A 86 4.03 2.84 4.34
N ILE A 87 5.03 2.92 3.47
CA ILE A 87 4.95 3.62 2.18
C ILE A 87 5.15 2.60 1.07
N PHE A 88 4.28 2.59 0.08
CA PHE A 88 4.44 1.75 -1.12
C PHE A 88 4.05 2.51 -2.38
N ARG A 89 4.63 2.11 -3.51
CA ARG A 89 4.36 2.73 -4.79
C ARG A 89 3.26 1.98 -5.52
N VAL A 90 2.31 2.72 -6.08
CA VAL A 90 1.35 2.21 -7.07
C VAL A 90 1.67 2.87 -8.40
N THR A 91 1.69 2.07 -9.45
CA THR A 91 1.78 2.51 -10.84
C THR A 91 0.44 2.27 -11.52
N ALA A 92 0.07 3.13 -12.45
CA ALA A 92 -1.16 3.00 -13.22
C ALA A 92 -0.94 3.54 -14.63
N GLN A 93 -1.67 3.01 -15.61
CA GLN A 93 -1.64 3.53 -16.97
C GLN A 93 -2.22 4.94 -17.00
N ASN A 94 -1.50 5.88 -17.61
CA ASN A 94 -1.93 7.26 -17.74
C ASN A 94 -3.09 7.36 -18.76
N PRO A 95 -4.26 7.93 -18.38
CA PRO A 95 -5.43 7.99 -19.23
C PRO A 95 -5.22 8.86 -20.48
N ASP A 96 -4.36 9.88 -20.41
CA ASP A 96 -4.21 10.92 -21.44
C ASP A 96 -3.11 10.61 -22.47
N ARG A 97 -2.37 9.50 -22.33
CA ARG A 97 -1.13 9.25 -23.08
C ARG A 97 -1.08 7.98 -23.90
N GLN A 98 -2.23 7.38 -24.23
CA GLN A 98 -2.28 6.15 -25.03
C GLN A 98 -1.62 6.26 -26.43
N SER A 99 -1.35 7.46 -26.96
CA SER A 99 -1.03 7.61 -28.40
C SER A 99 0.37 8.10 -28.78
N LEU A 100 1.23 8.63 -27.89
CA LEU A 100 2.36 9.45 -28.39
C LEU A 100 3.77 9.10 -27.89
N ASN A 101 3.96 8.28 -26.85
CA ASN A 101 5.30 7.82 -26.43
C ASN A 101 5.19 6.62 -25.46
N PRO A 102 5.56 5.39 -25.87
CA PRO A 102 5.42 4.18 -25.03
C PRO A 102 6.18 4.26 -23.70
N GLY A 103 7.31 4.99 -23.66
CA GLY A 103 8.14 5.12 -22.46
C GLY A 103 7.59 6.05 -21.36
N LYS A 104 6.49 6.78 -21.60
CA LYS A 104 5.81 7.67 -20.61
C LYS A 104 4.35 7.29 -20.38
N ALA A 105 3.99 6.03 -20.63
CA ALA A 105 2.62 5.53 -20.58
C ALA A 105 2.06 5.33 -19.16
N ASN A 106 2.91 5.34 -18.12
CA ASN A 106 2.52 5.04 -16.75
C ASN A 106 2.74 6.24 -15.82
N ALA A 107 1.78 6.48 -14.93
CA ALA A 107 1.91 7.36 -13.78
C ALA A 107 2.26 6.53 -12.54
N SER A 108 2.85 7.16 -11.52
CA SER A 108 3.04 6.52 -10.21
C SER A 108 2.74 7.46 -9.07
N ARG A 109 2.26 6.90 -7.95
CA ARG A 109 2.00 7.59 -6.68
C ARG A 109 2.50 6.73 -5.53
N LEU A 110 2.86 7.38 -4.45
CA LEU A 110 3.18 6.77 -3.17
C LEU A 110 1.92 6.80 -2.30
N PHE A 111 1.55 5.64 -1.78
CA PHE A 111 0.49 5.50 -0.80
C PHE A 111 1.12 5.41 0.59
N THR A 112 0.60 6.18 1.53
CA THR A 112 1.10 6.22 2.91
C THR A 112 0.05 5.66 3.87
N LEU A 113 0.44 4.63 4.62
CA LEU A 113 -0.36 4.01 5.67
C LEU A 113 0.27 4.24 7.04
N GLY A 114 -0.44 4.90 7.95
CA GLY A 114 0.00 5.11 9.33
C GLY A 114 -0.48 4.01 10.27
N PHE A 115 0.39 3.54 11.14
CA PHE A 115 0.01 2.65 12.24
C PHE A 115 -0.42 3.52 13.41
N ARG A 116 -1.67 3.37 13.84
CA ARG A 116 -2.30 4.13 14.92
C ARG A 116 -2.89 3.16 15.93
N LYS A 117 -3.20 3.65 17.14
CA LYS A 117 -3.83 2.83 18.19
C LYS A 117 -5.17 2.23 17.76
N SER A 118 -5.90 2.94 16.89
CA SER A 118 -7.21 2.51 16.36
C SER A 118 -7.11 1.55 15.17
N GLY A 119 -5.92 1.28 14.64
CA GLY A 119 -5.72 0.45 13.46
C GLY A 119 -4.76 1.07 12.42
N VAL A 120 -4.84 0.58 11.20
CA VAL A 120 -4.06 1.10 10.07
C VAL A 120 -4.86 2.17 9.35
N CYS A 121 -4.25 3.35 9.20
CA CYS A 121 -4.86 4.53 8.62
C CYS A 121 -4.28 4.84 7.25
N PHE A 122 -5.12 5.05 6.25
CA PHE A 122 -4.72 5.71 5.03
C PHE A 122 -4.50 7.21 5.30
N LEU A 123 -3.28 7.69 5.03
CA LEU A 123 -2.89 9.08 5.30
C LEU A 123 -2.87 9.94 4.04
N GLY A 124 -2.79 9.33 2.86
CA GLY A 124 -2.88 10.03 1.58
C GLY A 124 -2.02 9.42 0.48
N ILE A 125 -2.05 10.10 -0.67
CA ILE A 125 -1.22 9.81 -1.85
C ILE A 125 -0.31 11.00 -2.18
N THR A 126 0.93 10.74 -2.55
CA THR A 126 1.88 11.77 -2.99
C THR A 126 2.70 11.30 -4.21
N GLN A 127 3.51 12.17 -4.79
CA GLN A 127 4.47 11.79 -5.84
C GLN A 127 5.89 11.66 -5.32
N ASP A 128 6.17 12.23 -4.15
CA ASP A 128 7.50 12.44 -3.62
C ASP A 128 7.70 11.70 -2.29
N ASN A 129 8.88 11.07 -2.14
CA ASN A 129 9.21 10.28 -0.95
C ASN A 129 9.29 11.16 0.31
N SER A 130 9.77 12.40 0.21
CA SER A 130 9.85 13.30 1.37
C SER A 130 8.46 13.70 1.85
N GLU A 131 7.54 13.94 0.92
CA GLU A 131 6.15 14.23 1.25
C GLU A 131 5.43 13.02 1.84
N ALA A 132 5.65 11.82 1.28
CA ALA A 132 5.09 10.58 1.81
C ALA A 132 5.59 10.31 3.24
N ARG A 133 6.86 10.61 3.54
CA ARG A 133 7.44 10.55 4.89
C ARG A 133 6.84 11.60 5.82
N ARG A 134 6.63 12.84 5.37
CA ARG A 134 5.95 13.89 6.17
C ARG A 134 4.53 13.48 6.57
N LEU A 135 3.80 12.77 5.70
CA LEU A 135 2.47 12.26 6.06
C LEU A 135 2.51 11.31 7.27
N MET A 136 3.63 10.64 7.58
CA MET A 136 3.73 9.76 8.75
C MET A 136 3.76 10.50 10.09
N GLU A 137 4.01 11.81 10.09
CA GLU A 137 4.01 12.61 11.31
C GLU A 137 2.69 12.43 12.08
N SER A 138 2.78 12.40 13.41
CA SER A 138 1.65 12.07 14.28
C SER A 138 0.50 13.08 14.24
N SER A 139 0.78 14.30 13.77
CA SER A 139 -0.20 15.37 13.53
C SER A 139 -1.07 15.13 12.29
N THR A 140 -0.64 14.26 11.36
CA THR A 140 -1.40 13.96 10.16
C THR A 140 -2.68 13.20 10.51
N SER A 141 -3.82 13.74 10.06
CA SER A 141 -5.13 13.15 10.28
C SER A 141 -5.29 11.84 9.51
N CYS A 142 -5.94 10.86 10.15
CA CYS A 142 -6.34 9.62 9.50
C CYS A 142 -7.48 9.93 8.51
N LEU A 143 -7.24 9.79 7.21
CA LEU A 143 -8.29 10.03 6.20
C LEU A 143 -9.30 8.90 6.22
N ARG A 144 -8.83 7.67 6.42
CA ARG A 144 -9.67 6.48 6.56
C ARG A 144 -8.95 5.37 7.31
N LEU A 145 -9.70 4.57 8.07
CA LEU A 145 -9.22 3.30 8.58
C LEU A 145 -9.37 2.22 7.51
N LEU A 146 -8.32 1.43 7.31
CA LEU A 146 -8.34 0.30 6.38
C LEU A 146 -9.29 -0.78 6.89
N LYS A 147 -9.85 -1.56 5.96
CA LYS A 147 -10.62 -2.76 6.31
C LYS A 147 -9.69 -3.80 6.92
N SER A 148 -10.08 -4.34 8.07
CA SER A 148 -9.35 -5.43 8.73
C SER A 148 -10.12 -6.73 8.70
N HIS A 149 -9.39 -7.83 8.83
CA HIS A 149 -9.95 -9.14 9.10
C HIS A 149 -9.00 -9.97 9.98
N SER A 150 -9.60 -10.85 10.78
CA SER A 150 -8.86 -11.86 11.54
C SER A 150 -8.24 -12.88 10.58
N LEU A 151 -7.04 -13.34 10.90
CA LEU A 151 -6.39 -14.46 10.22
C LEU A 151 -6.91 -15.83 10.67
N TYR A 152 -7.66 -15.87 11.78
CA TYR A 152 -8.30 -17.05 12.38
C TYR A 152 -9.82 -16.90 12.43
#